data_AF-A0A358I1E8-F1
#
_entry.id   AF-A0A358I1E8-F1
#
_cell.length_a   1.000
_cell.length_b   1.000
_cell.length_c   1.000
_cell.angle_alpha   90.00
_cell.angle_beta   90.00
_cell.angle_gamma   90.00
#
_symmetry.space_group_name_H-M   'P 1'
#
loop_
_entity.id
_entity.type
_entity.pdbx_description
1 polymer ?
#
loop_
_entity_poly.entity_id
_entity_poly.type
_entity_poly.pdbx_seq_one_letter_code
_entity_poly.pdbx_strand_id
1 'polypeptide(L)'
;MTEIITSIDQTVLESLYAIRDISTVYMLIWITELGGLVVISGLTLCIALALTLKARFAELAGLIISVALSAGAVYTIKHLVERARPNETFQAYIETGFSFPSGHATMALALYGFIVWLLWRNASTVFWRVALPTSAVIIIGIIGFSRLYLGLHWASDVLAGFALAGFFVWLGIIVVKRFERL
;
A
#
# COMPACT_ATOMS: atom_id res chain seq x y z
N MET A 1 -18.88 17.89 6.84
CA MET A 1 -17.66 17.39 6.15
C MET A 1 -17.58 15.87 6.21
N THR A 2 -17.80 15.24 7.38
CA THR A 2 -17.93 13.77 7.53
C THR A 2 -19.03 13.17 6.65
N GLU A 3 -20.19 13.80 6.56
CA GLU A 3 -21.31 13.33 5.71
C GLU A 3 -20.96 13.24 4.22
N ILE A 4 -20.17 14.18 3.69
CA ILE A 4 -19.74 14.17 2.28
C ILE A 4 -18.82 12.99 2.03
N ILE A 5 -17.85 12.75 2.92
CA ILE A 5 -16.90 11.62 2.78
C ILE A 5 -17.66 10.31 2.83
N THR A 6 -18.59 10.15 3.78
CA THR A 6 -19.42 8.93 3.89
C THR A 6 -20.29 8.73 2.65
N SER A 7 -20.89 9.79 2.10
CA SER A 7 -21.67 9.71 0.87
C SER A 7 -20.84 9.31 -0.35
N ILE A 8 -19.63 9.85 -0.50
CA ILE A 8 -18.69 9.45 -1.57
C ILE A 8 -18.28 7.99 -1.40
N ASP A 9 -17.89 7.59 -0.19
CA ASP A 9 -17.51 6.21 0.12
C ASP A 9 -18.62 5.21 -0.24
N GLN A 10 -19.86 5.54 0.13
CA GLN A 10 -21.03 4.72 -0.18
C GLN A 10 -21.28 4.65 -1.70
N THR A 11 -21.23 5.79 -2.38
CA THR A 11 -21.45 5.86 -3.83
C THR A 11 -20.42 5.01 -4.59
N VAL A 12 -19.15 5.08 -4.19
CA VAL A 12 -18.08 4.26 -4.79
C VAL A 12 -18.33 2.78 -4.53
N LEU A 13 -18.66 2.39 -3.29
CA LEU A 13 -18.93 1.01 -2.92
C LEU A 13 -20.07 0.42 -3.76
N GLU A 14 -21.21 1.11 -3.81
CA GLU A 14 -22.41 0.65 -4.54
C GLU A 14 -22.15 0.58 -6.05
N SER A 15 -21.46 1.57 -6.61
CA SER A 15 -21.12 1.60 -8.04
C SER A 15 -20.22 0.42 -8.44
N LEU A 16 -19.21 0.11 -7.63
CA LEU A 16 -18.31 -1.03 -7.89
C LEU A 16 -19.01 -2.37 -7.67
N TYR A 17 -19.89 -2.45 -6.68
CA TYR A 17 -20.70 -3.66 -6.44
C TYR A 17 -21.65 -3.94 -7.61
N ALA A 18 -22.28 -2.90 -8.18
CA ALA A 18 -23.23 -3.04 -9.28
C ALA A 18 -22.62 -3.60 -10.57
N ILE A 19 -21.33 -3.38 -10.81
CA ILE A 19 -20.59 -3.88 -11.98
C ILE A 19 -19.81 -5.17 -11.69
N ARG A 20 -19.96 -5.75 -10.50
CA ARG A 20 -19.11 -6.84 -10.04
C ARG A 20 -19.41 -8.15 -10.79
N ASP A 21 -18.39 -8.73 -11.40
CA ASP A 21 -18.43 -10.10 -11.95
C ASP A 21 -17.47 -11.06 -11.23
N ILE A 22 -17.78 -12.37 -11.33
CA ILE A 22 -17.07 -13.43 -10.61
C ILE A 22 -15.62 -13.61 -11.07
N SER A 23 -15.34 -13.44 -12.36
CA SER A 23 -13.99 -13.60 -12.92
C SER A 23 -13.06 -12.51 -12.41
N THR A 24 -13.53 -11.27 -12.41
CA THR A 24 -12.77 -10.13 -11.87
C THR A 24 -12.59 -10.26 -10.35
N VAL A 25 -13.57 -10.77 -9.61
CA VAL A 25 -13.43 -11.04 -8.16
C VAL A 25 -12.27 -12.01 -7.91
N TYR A 26 -12.26 -13.18 -8.55
CA TYR A 26 -11.20 -14.16 -8.32
C TYR A 26 -9.83 -13.63 -8.71
N MET A 27 -9.73 -12.94 -9.85
CA MET A 27 -8.49 -12.31 -10.29
C MET A 27 -7.98 -11.29 -9.25
N LEU A 28 -8.86 -10.43 -8.73
CA LEU A 28 -8.48 -9.41 -7.75
C LEU A 28 -8.17 -9.96 -6.37
N ILE A 29 -8.75 -11.10 -5.98
CA ILE A 29 -8.33 -11.84 -4.78
C ILE A 29 -6.87 -12.27 -4.91
N TRP A 30 -6.46 -12.84 -6.05
CA TRP A 30 -5.04 -13.20 -6.23
C TRP A 30 -4.12 -11.99 -6.26
N ILE A 31 -4.54 -10.91 -6.93
CA ILE A 31 -3.72 -9.69 -7.03
C ILE A 31 -3.60 -8.99 -5.67
N THR A 32 -4.65 -8.96 -4.85
CA THR A 32 -4.59 -8.25 -3.57
C THR A 32 -3.59 -8.88 -2.60
N GLU A 33 -3.29 -10.17 -2.73
CA GLU A 33 -2.27 -10.85 -1.90
C GLU A 33 -0.87 -10.26 -2.08
N LEU A 34 -0.59 -9.58 -3.20
CA LEU A 34 0.67 -8.84 -3.38
C LEU A 34 0.83 -7.68 -2.39
N GLY A 35 -0.26 -7.17 -1.83
CA GLY A 35 -0.26 -6.21 -0.71
C GLY A 35 -0.43 -6.89 0.65
N GLY A 36 -0.54 -8.22 0.69
CA GLY A 36 -0.82 -8.99 1.89
C GLY A 36 0.40 -9.18 2.79
N LEU A 37 0.14 -9.51 4.06
CA LEU A 37 1.18 -9.64 5.07
C LEU A 37 2.31 -10.61 4.67
N VAL A 38 1.95 -11.76 4.09
CA VAL A 38 2.93 -12.81 3.72
C VAL A 38 3.88 -12.30 2.64
N VAL A 39 3.35 -11.75 1.54
CA VAL A 39 4.18 -11.26 0.43
C VAL A 39 5.01 -10.05 0.87
N ILE A 40 4.39 -9.07 1.52
CA ILE A 40 5.09 -7.86 1.97
C ILE A 40 6.20 -8.20 2.97
N SER A 41 5.93 -9.02 3.98
CA SER A 41 6.95 -9.38 4.98
C SER A 41 8.08 -10.21 4.35
N GLY A 42 7.75 -11.20 3.51
CA GLY A 42 8.74 -12.01 2.80
C GLY A 42 9.67 -11.16 1.94
N LEU A 43 9.12 -10.30 1.08
CA LEU A 43 9.90 -9.40 0.23
C LEU A 43 10.74 -8.41 1.06
N THR A 44 10.15 -7.84 2.12
CA THR A 44 10.86 -6.92 3.01
C THR A 44 12.07 -7.60 3.65
N LEU A 45 11.90 -8.82 4.17
CA LEU A 45 12.98 -9.59 4.78
C LEU A 45 14.08 -9.93 3.77
N CYS A 46 13.71 -10.39 2.57
CA CYS A 46 14.67 -10.69 1.51
C CYS A 46 15.50 -9.45 1.12
N ILE A 47 14.86 -8.29 0.99
CA ILE A 47 15.53 -7.05 0.61
C ILE A 47 16.37 -6.52 1.77
N ALA A 48 15.85 -6.53 3.00
CA ALA A 48 16.59 -6.14 4.18
C ALA A 48 17.87 -6.98 4.37
N LEU A 49 17.77 -8.31 4.15
CA LEU A 49 18.91 -9.21 4.17
C LEU A 49 19.90 -8.85 3.06
N ALA A 50 19.43 -8.66 1.82
CA ALA A 50 20.29 -8.31 0.70
C ALA A 50 21.02 -6.96 0.90
N LEU A 51 20.35 -5.96 1.49
CA LEU A 51 20.94 -4.66 1.83
C LEU A 51 21.98 -4.80 2.95
N THR A 52 21.67 -5.58 3.99
CA THR A 52 22.61 -5.87 5.09
C THR A 52 23.87 -6.56 4.58
N LEU A 53 23.73 -7.60 3.74
CA LEU A 53 24.87 -8.34 3.16
C LEU A 53 25.74 -7.46 2.25
N LYS A 54 25.16 -6.42 1.64
CA LYS A 54 25.89 -5.44 0.82
C LYS A 54 26.36 -4.21 1.60
N ALA A 55 26.24 -4.21 2.93
CA ALA A 55 26.55 -3.08 3.81
C ALA A 55 25.85 -1.76 3.41
N ARG A 56 24.67 -1.85 2.80
CA ARG A 56 23.84 -0.71 2.35
C ARG A 56 22.91 -0.23 3.46
N PHE A 57 23.51 0.21 4.57
CA PHE A 57 22.78 0.52 5.80
C PHE A 57 21.87 1.75 5.68
N ALA A 58 22.24 2.72 4.84
CA ALA A 58 21.40 3.89 4.56
C ALA A 58 20.07 3.47 3.91
N GLU A 59 20.13 2.63 2.88
CA GLU A 59 18.96 2.08 2.21
C GLU A 59 18.14 1.16 3.11
N LEU A 60 18.81 0.36 3.96
CA LEU A 60 18.14 -0.47 4.96
C LEU A 60 17.33 0.39 5.94
N ALA A 61 17.92 1.47 6.45
CA ALA A 61 17.23 2.41 7.33
C ALA A 61 16.01 3.04 6.63
N GLY A 62 16.17 3.46 5.37
CA GLY A 62 15.06 3.98 4.56
C GLY A 62 13.94 2.96 4.35
N LEU A 63 14.28 1.68 4.11
CA LEU A 63 13.30 0.60 3.96
C LEU A 63 12.53 0.37 5.26
N ILE A 64 13.23 0.30 6.39
CA ILE A 64 12.62 0.12 7.72
C ILE A 64 11.68 1.29 8.03
N ILE A 65 12.11 2.53 7.78
CA ILE A 65 11.26 3.71 7.96
C ILE A 65 10.01 3.62 7.09
N SER A 66 10.17 3.27 5.82
CA SER A 66 9.04 3.17 4.91
C SER A 66 8.04 2.09 5.35
N VAL A 67 8.52 0.87 5.59
CA VAL A 67 7.66 -0.30 5.80
C VAL A 67 7.25 -0.45 7.27
N ALA A 68 8.19 -0.44 8.21
CA ALA A 68 7.90 -0.75 9.60
C ALA A 68 7.10 0.39 10.28
N LEU A 69 7.42 1.65 10.01
CA LEU A 69 6.63 2.76 10.57
C LEU A 69 5.24 2.84 9.94
N SER A 70 5.11 2.54 8.64
CA SER A 70 3.78 2.41 8.02
C SER A 70 2.96 1.31 8.68
N ALA A 71 3.53 0.13 8.91
CA ALA A 71 2.85 -0.98 9.58
C ALA A 71 2.42 -0.62 11.02
N GLY A 72 3.33 -0.01 11.78
CA GLY A 72 3.04 0.49 13.12
C GLY A 72 1.93 1.54 13.13
N ALA A 73 2.00 2.51 12.22
CA ALA A 73 0.98 3.55 12.09
C ALA A 73 -0.39 2.98 11.69
N VAL A 74 -0.45 2.03 10.74
CA VAL A 74 -1.70 1.33 10.40
C VAL A 74 -2.28 0.64 11.63
N TYR A 75 -1.45 -0.11 12.37
CA TYR A 75 -1.91 -0.79 13.59
C TYR A 75 -2.44 0.21 14.60
N THR A 76 -1.68 1.25 14.93
CA THR A 76 -2.10 2.27 15.91
C THR A 76 -3.38 2.99 15.47
N ILE A 77 -3.44 3.48 14.23
CA ILE A 77 -4.60 4.24 13.75
C ILE A 77 -5.85 3.35 13.71
N LYS A 78 -5.74 2.07 13.35
CA LYS A 78 -6.88 1.14 13.38
C LYS A 78 -7.53 1.07 14.76
N HIS A 79 -6.73 1.00 15.83
CA HIS A 79 -7.21 0.92 17.21
C HIS A 79 -7.60 2.27 17.81
N LEU A 80 -7.24 3.39 17.16
CA LEU A 80 -7.67 4.72 17.58
C LEU A 80 -8.99 5.14 16.90
N VAL A 81 -9.17 4.77 15.64
CA VAL A 81 -10.32 5.20 14.83
C VAL A 81 -11.45 4.18 14.88
N GLU A 82 -11.12 2.89 15.01
CA GLU A 82 -12.09 1.79 15.15
C GLU A 82 -13.20 1.77 14.07
N ARG A 83 -12.88 2.25 12.86
CA ARG A 83 -13.86 2.38 11.79
C ARG A 83 -14.37 1.00 11.35
N ALA A 84 -15.69 0.85 11.26
CA ALA A 84 -16.32 -0.34 10.70
C ALA A 84 -16.01 -0.50 9.19
N ARG A 85 -15.96 -1.74 8.72
CA ARG A 85 -15.87 -2.08 7.29
C ARG A 85 -17.22 -1.89 6.59
N PRO A 86 -17.24 -1.88 5.25
CA PRO A 86 -18.48 -2.09 4.50
C PRO A 86 -19.23 -3.33 5.01
N ASN A 87 -20.56 -3.30 4.92
CA ASN A 87 -21.41 -4.40 5.36
C ASN A 87 -20.99 -5.71 4.65
N GLU A 88 -21.08 -6.84 5.35
CA GLU A 88 -20.69 -8.17 4.85
C GLU A 88 -21.36 -8.55 3.53
N THR A 89 -22.57 -8.04 3.26
CA THR A 89 -23.28 -8.21 1.98
C THR A 89 -22.49 -7.68 0.76
N PHE A 90 -21.64 -6.68 0.96
CA PHE A 90 -20.76 -6.14 -0.09
C PHE A 90 -19.41 -6.84 -0.16
N GLN A 91 -19.02 -7.62 0.85
CA GLN A 91 -17.69 -8.22 0.93
C GLN A 91 -17.59 -9.46 0.06
N ALA A 92 -16.54 -9.55 -0.77
CA ALA A 92 -16.27 -10.74 -1.58
C ALA A 92 -15.79 -11.93 -0.74
N TYR A 93 -15.21 -11.67 0.44
CA TYR A 93 -14.84 -12.64 1.46
C TYR A 93 -14.79 -11.95 2.83
N ILE A 94 -14.93 -12.72 3.91
CA ILE A 94 -14.93 -12.17 5.26
C ILE A 94 -13.52 -11.71 5.63
N GLU A 95 -13.41 -10.43 6.01
CA GLU A 95 -12.18 -9.89 6.58
C GLU A 95 -12.45 -9.19 7.90
N THR A 96 -11.68 -9.55 8.93
CA THR A 96 -11.88 -9.09 10.29
C THR A 96 -11.10 -7.80 10.61
N GLY A 97 -11.44 -7.18 11.74
CA GLY A 97 -10.80 -5.97 12.25
C GLY A 97 -11.26 -4.67 11.56
N PHE A 98 -10.72 -3.56 12.06
CA PHE A 98 -11.11 -2.20 11.62
C PHE A 98 -10.68 -1.88 10.18
N SER A 99 -11.42 -1.00 9.52
CA SER A 99 -11.23 -0.67 8.10
C SER A 99 -10.18 0.40 7.85
N PHE A 100 -10.06 1.40 8.72
CA PHE A 100 -9.24 2.59 8.48
C PHE A 100 -7.89 2.57 9.20
N PRO A 101 -6.76 2.89 8.52
CA PRO A 101 -6.61 2.96 7.06
C PRO A 101 -6.48 1.56 6.45
N SER A 102 -6.52 1.48 5.12
CA SER A 102 -6.36 0.20 4.42
C SER A 102 -4.92 -0.33 4.53
N GLY A 103 -4.75 -1.50 5.18
CA GLY A 103 -3.44 -2.12 5.37
C GLY A 103 -2.77 -2.52 4.06
N HIS A 104 -3.49 -3.22 3.18
CA HIS A 104 -2.97 -3.66 1.87
C HIS A 104 -2.51 -2.49 1.00
N ALA A 105 -3.32 -1.43 0.91
CA ALA A 105 -2.97 -0.23 0.15
C ALA A 105 -1.75 0.50 0.73
N THR A 106 -1.71 0.65 2.06
CA THR A 106 -0.59 1.29 2.76
C THR A 106 0.70 0.50 2.53
N MET A 107 0.67 -0.81 2.78
CA MET A 107 1.87 -1.65 2.70
C MET A 107 2.37 -1.83 1.27
N ALA A 108 1.46 -1.89 0.29
CA ALA A 108 1.84 -1.89 -1.12
C ALA A 108 2.62 -0.63 -1.50
N LEU A 109 2.12 0.57 -1.15
CA LEU A 109 2.85 1.81 -1.44
C LEU A 109 4.17 1.89 -0.66
N ALA A 110 4.16 1.52 0.62
CA ALA A 110 5.34 1.57 1.48
C ALA A 110 6.48 0.70 0.94
N LEU A 111 6.18 -0.52 0.50
CA LEU A 111 7.20 -1.43 -0.03
C LEU A 111 7.53 -1.12 -1.50
N TYR A 112 6.55 -1.21 -2.40
CA TYR A 112 6.79 -1.07 -3.84
C TYR A 112 7.26 0.32 -4.22
N GLY A 113 6.71 1.37 -3.58
CA GLY A 113 7.14 2.75 -3.81
C GLY A 113 8.60 2.97 -3.43
N PHE A 114 9.03 2.44 -2.28
CA PHE A 114 10.42 2.57 -1.83
C PHE A 114 11.39 1.75 -2.69
N ILE A 115 11.04 0.51 -3.05
CA ILE A 115 11.87 -0.33 -3.94
C ILE A 115 12.02 0.32 -5.31
N VAL A 116 10.93 0.79 -5.89
CA VAL A 116 10.96 1.45 -7.20
C VAL A 116 11.83 2.70 -7.14
N TRP A 117 11.74 3.49 -6.07
CA TRP A 117 12.65 4.62 -5.90
C TRP A 117 14.14 4.18 -5.84
N LEU A 118 14.45 3.12 -5.09
CA LEU A 118 15.82 2.58 -4.99
C LEU A 118 16.38 2.12 -6.34
N LEU A 119 15.54 1.53 -7.18
CA LEU A 119 15.91 1.09 -8.53
C LEU A 119 16.00 2.30 -9.48
N TRP A 120 15.02 3.18 -9.43
CA TRP A 120 14.87 4.33 -10.32
C TRP A 120 16.00 5.34 -10.17
N ARG A 121 16.48 5.60 -8.95
CA ARG A 121 17.58 6.54 -8.72
C ARG A 121 18.89 6.14 -9.43
N ASN A 122 19.03 4.86 -9.76
CA ASN A 122 20.19 4.30 -10.47
C ASN A 122 19.88 4.01 -11.96
N ALA A 123 18.71 4.39 -12.47
CA ALA A 123 18.32 4.13 -13.85
C ALA A 123 19.09 5.00 -14.84
N SER A 124 19.78 4.36 -15.79
CA SER A 124 20.60 5.02 -16.81
C SER A 124 19.83 5.35 -18.09
N THR A 125 18.79 4.59 -18.43
CA THR A 125 18.04 4.77 -19.69
C THR A 125 16.68 5.44 -19.47
N VAL A 126 16.20 6.17 -20.49
CA VAL A 126 14.85 6.78 -20.49
C VAL A 126 13.77 5.72 -20.27
N PHE A 127 13.93 4.55 -20.88
CA PHE A 127 13.02 3.42 -20.69
C PHE A 127 12.82 3.10 -19.20
N TRP A 128 13.90 2.85 -18.44
CA TRP A 128 13.77 2.50 -17.01
C TRP A 128 13.29 3.66 -16.14
N ARG A 129 13.59 4.91 -16.54
CA ARG A 129 13.07 6.11 -15.86
C ARG A 129 11.56 6.24 -15.95
N VAL A 130 10.93 5.68 -16.97
CA VAL A 130 9.47 5.67 -17.17
C VAL A 130 8.86 4.35 -16.69
N ALA A 131 9.46 3.22 -17.03
CA ALA A 131 8.90 1.90 -16.75
C ALA A 131 8.78 1.62 -15.23
N LEU A 132 9.79 1.99 -14.43
CA LEU A 132 9.79 1.70 -12.99
C LEU A 132 8.70 2.47 -12.22
N PRO A 133 8.54 3.81 -12.36
CA PRO A 133 7.43 4.50 -11.71
C PRO A 133 6.07 4.04 -12.23
N THR A 134 5.96 3.77 -13.54
CA THR A 134 4.70 3.31 -14.14
C THR A 134 4.28 1.96 -13.58
N SER A 135 5.20 1.00 -13.46
CA SER A 135 4.89 -0.31 -12.87
C SER A 135 4.47 -0.19 -11.40
N ALA A 136 5.12 0.71 -10.64
CA ALA A 136 4.75 1.01 -9.26
C ALA A 136 3.30 1.53 -9.16
N VAL A 137 2.95 2.53 -9.97
CA VAL A 137 1.62 3.11 -9.99
C VAL A 137 0.57 2.06 -10.35
N ILE A 138 0.86 1.20 -11.33
CA ILE A 138 -0.05 0.12 -11.73
C ILE A 138 -0.25 -0.88 -10.59
N ILE A 139 0.82 -1.42 -10.00
CA ILE A 139 0.71 -2.46 -8.97
C ILE A 139 0.09 -1.92 -7.67
N ILE A 140 0.49 -0.72 -7.24
CA ILE A 140 -0.07 -0.08 -6.03
C ILE A 140 -1.54 0.30 -6.27
N GLY A 141 -1.83 0.85 -7.46
CA GLY A 141 -3.18 1.23 -7.86
C GLY A 141 -4.12 0.04 -7.94
N ILE A 142 -3.70 -1.07 -8.56
CA ILE A 142 -4.55 -2.27 -8.68
C ILE A 142 -4.77 -2.96 -7.32
N ILE A 143 -3.78 -2.95 -6.43
CA ILE A 143 -3.95 -3.45 -5.05
C ILE A 143 -4.91 -2.53 -4.27
N GLY A 144 -4.80 -1.21 -4.40
CA GLY A 144 -5.77 -0.31 -3.75
C GLY A 144 -7.18 -0.49 -4.30
N PHE A 145 -7.31 -0.58 -5.63
CA PHE A 145 -8.57 -0.79 -6.32
C PHE A 145 -9.22 -2.12 -5.94
N SER A 146 -8.45 -3.21 -5.82
CA SER A 146 -9.00 -4.51 -5.39
C SER A 146 -9.71 -4.41 -4.05
N ARG A 147 -9.21 -3.59 -3.10
CA ARG A 147 -9.85 -3.41 -1.78
C ARG A 147 -11.24 -2.79 -1.88
N LEU A 148 -11.42 -1.88 -2.83
CA LEU A 148 -12.70 -1.23 -3.11
C LEU A 148 -13.62 -2.16 -3.88
N TYR A 149 -13.11 -2.77 -4.96
CA TYR A 149 -13.89 -3.66 -5.81
C TYR A 149 -14.40 -4.90 -5.05
N LEU A 150 -13.60 -5.44 -4.12
CA LEU A 150 -13.95 -6.56 -3.26
C LEU A 150 -14.83 -6.15 -2.06
N GLY A 151 -15.12 -4.86 -1.89
CA GLY A 151 -15.98 -4.33 -0.83
C GLY A 151 -15.37 -4.44 0.57
N LEU A 152 -14.04 -4.47 0.69
CA LEU A 152 -13.34 -4.72 1.95
C LEU A 152 -12.98 -3.43 2.70
N HIS A 153 -12.95 -2.32 1.97
CA HIS A 153 -12.57 -1.00 2.46
C HIS A 153 -13.38 0.10 1.77
N TRP A 154 -13.48 1.23 2.46
CA TRP A 154 -14.00 2.47 1.90
C TRP A 154 -12.93 3.16 1.03
N ALA A 155 -13.35 4.00 0.08
CA ALA A 155 -12.43 4.73 -0.80
C ALA A 155 -11.47 5.60 0.01
N SER A 156 -11.98 6.27 1.04
CA SER A 156 -11.18 7.07 1.97
C SER A 156 -10.17 6.26 2.80
N ASP A 157 -10.43 4.98 3.10
CA ASP A 157 -9.45 4.11 3.79
C ASP A 157 -8.21 3.87 2.92
N VAL A 158 -8.42 3.67 1.63
CA VAL A 158 -7.36 3.43 0.63
C VAL A 158 -6.56 4.70 0.40
N LEU A 159 -7.23 5.84 0.19
CA LEU A 159 -6.57 7.13 0.01
C LEU A 159 -5.76 7.55 1.24
N ALA A 160 -6.30 7.34 2.45
CA ALA A 160 -5.56 7.60 3.68
C ALA A 160 -4.35 6.68 3.83
N GLY A 161 -4.48 5.41 3.45
CA GLY A 161 -3.36 4.47 3.41
C GLY A 161 -2.25 4.92 2.46
N PHE A 162 -2.60 5.40 1.27
CA PHE A 162 -1.63 5.96 0.33
C PHE A 162 -0.97 7.24 0.86
N ALA A 163 -1.72 8.15 1.47
CA ALA A 163 -1.15 9.35 2.05
C ALA A 163 -0.15 9.02 3.19
N LEU A 164 -0.54 8.08 4.06
CA LEU A 164 0.28 7.62 5.18
C LEU A 164 1.59 6.98 4.72
N ALA A 165 1.51 5.99 3.82
CA ALA A 165 2.70 5.34 3.28
C ALA A 165 3.55 6.31 2.45
N GLY A 166 2.94 7.21 1.67
CA GLY A 166 3.65 8.22 0.90
C GLY A 166 4.53 9.11 1.79
N PHE A 167 4.02 9.50 2.96
CA PHE A 167 4.80 10.24 3.96
C PHE A 167 6.01 9.45 4.46
N PHE A 168 5.83 8.17 4.84
CA PHE A 168 6.94 7.35 5.34
C PHE A 168 7.96 6.97 4.25
N VAL A 169 7.51 6.74 3.02
CA VAL A 169 8.39 6.57 1.86
C VAL A 169 9.24 7.82 1.67
N TRP A 170 8.62 9.01 1.65
CA TRP A 170 9.33 10.28 1.52
C TRP A 170 10.35 10.49 2.65
N LEU A 171 9.98 10.20 3.89
CA LEU A 171 10.88 10.27 5.04
C LEU A 171 12.05 9.30 4.90
N GLY A 172 11.79 8.05 4.50
CA GLY A 172 12.82 7.04 4.25
C GLY A 172 13.82 7.50 3.19
N ILE A 173 13.33 8.08 2.09
CA ILE A 173 14.16 8.67 1.02
C ILE A 173 15.06 9.79 1.56
N ILE A 174 14.54 10.68 2.39
CA ILE A 174 15.32 11.76 3.01
C ILE A 174 16.44 11.17 3.86
N VAL A 175 16.14 10.15 4.65
CA VAL A 175 17.13 9.49 5.51
C VAL A 175 18.26 8.88 4.67
N VAL A 176 17.93 8.13 3.60
CA VAL A 176 18.97 7.57 2.72
C VAL A 176 19.85 8.69 2.15
N LYS A 177 19.25 9.75 1.60
CA LYS A 177 19.99 10.88 1.02
C LYS A 177 20.81 11.65 2.06
N ARG A 178 20.41 11.65 3.32
CA ARG A 178 21.15 12.32 4.40
C ARG A 178 22.42 11.55 4.74
N PHE A 179 22.34 10.22 4.82
CA PHE A 179 23.50 9.36 5.07
C PHE A 179 24.50 9.39 3.91
N GLU A 180 24.05 9.45 2.66
CA GLU A 180 24.92 9.53 1.48
C GLU A 180 25.69 10.86 1.35
N ARG A 181 25.32 11.89 2.13
CA ARG A 181 26.00 13.20 2.14
C ARG A 181 27.03 13.35 3.26
N LEU A 182 27.10 12.38 4.18
CA LEU A 182 28.05 12.35 5.30
C LEU A 182 29.26 11.51 4.90
#